data_AF-A0A254PQX8-F1
#
_entry.id   AF-A0A254PQX8-F1
#
_cell.length_a   1.000
_cell.length_b   1.000
_cell.length_c   1.000
_cell.angle_alpha   90.00
_cell.angle_beta   90.00
_cell.angle_gamma   90.00
#
_symmetry.space_group_name_H-M   'P 1'
#
loop_
_entity.id
_entity.type
_entity.pdbx_description
1 polymer ?
#
loop_
_entity_poly.entity_id
_entity_poly.type
_entity_poly.pdbx_seq_one_letter_code
_entity_poly.pdbx_strand_id
1 'polypeptide(L)' 'MRLLFAVLITILSLFYFLPFAIAFHRKRANTGAIFALNLFLGWSLIGWVVALVWALKDEQII' A
#
# COMPACT_ATOMS: atom_id res chain seq x y z
N MET A 1 22.61 -17.22 -5.63
CA MET A 1 22.20 -16.60 -4.35
C MET A 1 21.99 -15.08 -4.43
N ARG A 2 22.98 -14.27 -4.82
CA ARG A 2 22.86 -12.79 -4.82
C ARG A 2 21.72 -12.23 -5.70
N LEU A 3 21.46 -12.84 -6.86
CA LEU A 3 20.36 -12.44 -7.76
C LEU A 3 18.97 -12.78 -7.19
N LEU A 4 18.82 -13.90 -6.50
CA LEU A 4 17.55 -14.32 -5.90
C LEU A 4 17.10 -13.35 -4.81
N PHE A 5 18.03 -12.89 -3.97
CA PHE A 5 17.74 -11.87 -2.95
C PHE A 5 17.30 -10.54 -3.57
N ALA A 6 17.96 -10.09 -4.66
CA ALA A 6 17.59 -8.86 -5.35
C ALA A 6 16.18 -8.94 -5.95
N VAL A 7 15.83 -10.07 -6.58
CA VAL A 7 14.48 -10.29 -7.13
C VAL A 7 13.42 -10.31 -6.02
N LEU A 8 13.70 -11.00 -4.91
CA LEU A 8 12.76 -11.09 -3.79
C LEU A 8 12.48 -9.71 -3.17
N ILE A 9 13.52 -8.92 -2.94
CA ILE A 9 13.40 -7.55 -2.41
C ILE A 9 12.65 -6.63 -3.38
N THR A 10 12.87 -6.80 -4.68
CA THR A 10 12.19 -6.02 -5.72
C THR A 10 10.69 -6.33 -5.74
N ILE A 11 10.31 -7.61 -5.66
CA ILE A 11 8.90 -8.03 -5.60
C ILE A 11 8.23 -7.54 -4.31
N LEU A 12 8.90 -7.66 -3.16
CA LEU A 12 8.38 -7.12 -1.90
C LEU A 12 8.16 -5.61 -1.96
N SER A 13 9.11 -4.88 -2.57
CA SER A 13 9.00 -3.42 -2.72
C SER A 13 7.84 -3.03 -3.64
N LEU A 14 7.65 -3.76 -4.75
CA LEU A 14 6.50 -3.56 -5.65
C LEU A 14 5.17 -3.82 -4.95
N PHE A 15 5.07 -4.88 -4.15
CA PHE A 15 3.90 -5.15 -3.33
C PHE A 15 3.69 -4.08 -2.26
N TYR A 16 4.76 -3.52 -1.69
CA TYR A 16 4.67 -2.45 -0.71
C TYR A 16 3.95 -1.20 -1.25
N PHE A 17 4.15 -0.88 -2.53
CA PHE A 17 3.52 0.28 -3.18
C PHE A 17 2.11 0.00 -3.75
N LEU A 18 1.63 -1.24 -3.69
CA LEU A 18 0.31 -1.63 -4.20
C LEU A 18 -0.86 -0.81 -3.60
N PRO A 19 -1.01 -0.64 -2.27
CA PRO A 19 -2.11 0.14 -1.70
C PRO A 19 -2.05 1.63 -2.08
N PHE A 20 -0.84 2.17 -2.27
CA PHE A 20 -0.66 3.54 -2.75
C PHE A 20 -1.11 3.69 -4.20
N ALA A 21 -0.72 2.77 -5.08
CA ALA A 21 -1.14 2.76 -6.48
C ALA A 21 -2.67 2.63 -6.62
N ILE A 22 -3.31 1.78 -5.80
CA ILE A 22 -4.77 1.60 -5.79
C ILE A 22 -5.47 2.89 -5.31
N ALA A 23 -4.98 3.51 -4.23
CA ALA A 23 -5.53 4.76 -3.72
C ALA A 23 -5.39 5.92 -4.74
N PHE A 24 -4.23 6.02 -5.39
CA PHE A 24 -3.95 7.02 -6.42
C PHE A 24 -4.86 6.85 -7.65
N HIS A 25 -5.01 5.62 -8.14
CA HIS A 25 -5.89 5.32 -9.28
C HIS A 25 -7.37 5.59 -8.96
N ARG A 26 -7.79 5.42 -7.70
CA ARG A 26 -9.17 5.70 -7.25
C ARG A 26 -9.45 7.18 -6.94
N LYS A 27 -8.48 8.11 -7.10
CA LYS A 27 -8.62 9.56 -6.84
C LYS A 27 -9.36 9.88 -5.53
N ARG A 28 -9.07 9.13 -4.47
CA ARG A 28 -9.67 9.33 -3.13
C ARG A 28 -9.16 10.61 -2.49
N ALA A 29 -10.04 11.37 -1.81
CA ALA A 29 -9.61 12.45 -0.91
C ALA A 29 -8.67 11.92 0.20
N ASN A 30 -8.91 10.67 0.62
CA ASN A 30 -8.14 9.99 1.66
C ASN A 30 -6.81 9.37 1.17
N THR A 31 -6.36 9.69 -0.06
CA THR A 31 -5.08 9.19 -0.60
C THR A 31 -3.89 9.58 0.28
N GLY A 32 -3.90 10.79 0.86
CA GLY A 32 -2.86 11.25 1.78
C GLY A 32 -2.78 10.42 3.07
N ALA A 33 -3.93 10.03 3.62
CA ALA A 33 -4.00 9.19 4.83
C ALA A 33 -3.50 7.76 4.55
N ILE A 34 -3.88 7.18 3.42
CA ILE A 34 -3.41 5.85 3.00
C ILE A 34 -1.90 5.88 2.73
N PHE A 35 -1.39 6.95 2.12
CA PHE A 35 0.05 7.13 1.91
C PHE A 35 0.81 7.26 3.22
N ALA A 36 0.36 8.11 4.14
CA ALA A 36 0.97 8.26 5.45
C ALA A 36 0.95 6.93 6.23
N LEU A 37 -0.16 6.21 6.22
CA LEU A 37 -0.28 4.93 6.90
C LEU A 37 0.66 3.88 6.29
N ASN A 38 0.78 3.83 4.96
CA ASN A 38 1.73 2.94 4.29
C ASN A 38 3.20 3.36 4.54
N LEU A 39 3.49 4.66 4.68
CA LEU A 39 4.83 5.16 4.98
C LEU A 39 5.27 4.87 6.41
N PHE A 40 4.40 5.11 7.40
CA PHE A 40 4.71 4.95 8.82
C PHE A 40 4.51 3.53 9.34
N LEU A 41 3.55 2.78 8.79
CA LEU A 41 3.15 1.46 9.29
C LEU A 41 3.27 0.35 8.24
N GLY A 42 3.57 0.64 6.97
CA GLY A 42 3.66 -0.40 5.94
C GLY A 42 4.80 -1.41 6.19
N TRP A 43 5.81 -1.05 6.98
CA TRP A 43 6.87 -1.97 7.42
C TRP A 43 6.32 -3.08 8.33
N SER A 44 5.15 -2.86 8.93
CA SER A 44 4.36 -3.90 9.56
C SER A 44 3.37 -4.48 8.56
N LEU A 45 3.30 -5.82 8.48
CA LEU A 45 2.33 -6.53 7.65
C LEU A 45 0.89 -6.02 7.91
N ILE A 46 0.61 -5.67 9.17
CA ILE A 46 -0.68 -5.13 9.63
C ILE A 46 -0.97 -3.77 8.99
N GLY A 47 -0.02 -2.82 9.05
CA GLY A 47 -0.21 -1.49 8.45
C GLY A 47 -0.38 -1.55 6.94
N TRP A 48 0.33 -2.45 6.26
CA TRP A 48 0.15 -2.68 4.83
C TRP A 48 -1.25 -3.21 4.51
N VAL A 49 -1.75 -4.21 5.26
CA VAL A 49 -3.11 -4.75 5.10
C VAL A 49 -4.17 -3.68 5.40
N VAL A 50 -3.98 -2.87 6.43
CA VAL A 50 -4.91 -1.77 6.76
C VAL A 50 -4.94 -0.73 5.64
N ALA A 51 -3.79 -0.33 5.09
CA ALA A 51 -3.72 0.58 3.95
C ALA A 51 -4.44 -0.01 2.72
N LEU A 52 -4.29 -1.31 2.47
CA LEU A 52 -4.94 -2.01 1.37
C LEU A 52 -6.46 -2.08 1.55
N VAL A 53 -6.93 -2.47 2.74
CA VAL A 53 -8.36 -2.51 3.07
C VAL A 53 -8.94 -1.10 2.95
N TRP A 54 -8.24 -0.07 3.41
CA TRP A 54 -8.72 1.31 3.32
C TRP A 54 -8.75 1.83 1.88
N ALA A 55 -7.78 1.43 1.04
CA ALA A 55 -7.78 1.72 -0.40
C ALA A 55 -8.94 1.01 -1.15
N LEU A 56 -9.33 -0.17 -0.69
CA LEU A 56 -10.43 -0.96 -1.27
C LEU A 56 -11.82 -0.55 -0.74
N LYS A 57 -11.91 -0.08 0.50
CA LYS A 57 -13.18 0.24 1.19
C LYS A 57 -13.89 1.38 0.48
N ASP A 58 -14.98 1.09 -0.22
CA ASP A 58 -15.74 2.09 -0.99
C ASP A 58 -16.25 3.25 -0.11
N GLU A 59 -16.10 4.49 -0.57
CA GLU A 59 -16.65 5.66 0.14
C GLU A 59 -18.13 5.66 -0.20
N GLN A 60 -18.93 4.97 0.60
CA GLN A 60 -20.36 5.25 0.59
C GLN A 60 -20.53 6.66 1.14
N ILE A 61 -20.59 7.62 0.21
CA ILE A 61 -21.15 8.94 0.47
C ILE A 61 -22.62 8.67 0.82
N ILE A 62 -22.94 8.69 2.11
CA ILE A 62 -24.31 8.72 2.64
C ILE A 62 -24.76 10.18 2.63
#